data_AF-A0A438MGB7-F1
#
_entry.id   AF-A0A438MGB7-F1
#
_cell.length_a   1.000
_cell.length_b   1.000
_cell.length_c   1.000
_cell.angle_alpha   90.00
_cell.angle_beta   90.00
_cell.angle_gamma   90.00
#
_symmetry.space_group_name_H-M   'P 1'
#
loop_
_entity.id
_entity.type
_entity.pdbx_description
1 polymer ?
#
loop_
_entity_poly.entity_id
_entity_poly.type
_entity_poly.pdbx_seq_one_letter_code
_entity_poly.pdbx_strand_id
1 'polypeptide(L)'
;MDELKTLIKELEHEPPHSLARQRLRLAQEATAAPRDRRWRRLLPFGQHTRLEQPLLSGRRLAMGAAVAAAVAAGVAVPSLLGSAKPAYALTKNQDGSINLKIYDFRDPEHLEKELKDWGVPADITYLPLGKRCGNNRAPFLKGDDFGATKEELSSSDAAAQARLRERLRKSISYQAIRPQDGITIYPRHIQPGQIAMIEVMENPVTPTVERPGVAWQFSGRLTTGPIEPCKVVADPSANDIGHATPPPGS
;
A
#
# COMPACT_ATOMS: atom_id res chain seq x y z
N MET A 1 -34.32 41.16 -8.53
CA MET A 1 -33.02 40.57 -8.94
C MET A 1 -31.85 41.00 -8.05
N ASP A 2 -32.00 42.00 -7.18
CA ASP A 2 -30.90 42.45 -6.30
C ASP A 2 -30.75 41.65 -5.00
N GLU A 3 -31.78 40.99 -4.47
CA GLU A 3 -31.61 40.14 -3.26
C GLU A 3 -30.80 38.86 -3.52
N LEU A 4 -30.83 38.33 -4.76
CA LEU A 4 -30.11 37.11 -5.10
C LEU A 4 -28.59 37.34 -5.23
N LYS A 5 -28.17 38.57 -5.56
CA LYS A 5 -26.75 38.93 -5.67
C LYS A 5 -26.10 39.13 -4.30
N THR A 6 -26.86 39.56 -3.31
CA THR A 6 -26.37 39.73 -1.93
C THR A 6 -26.14 38.38 -1.25
N LEU A 7 -27.04 37.42 -1.46
CA LEU A 7 -26.90 36.05 -0.92
C LEU A 7 -25.73 35.26 -1.53
N ILE A 8 -25.41 35.49 -2.81
CA ILE A 8 -24.24 34.85 -3.45
C ILE A 8 -22.93 35.42 -2.90
N LYS A 9 -22.91 36.71 -2.55
CA LYS A 9 -21.71 37.37 -1.98
C LYS A 9 -21.42 36.95 -0.54
N GLU A 10 -22.43 36.51 0.20
CA GLU A 10 -22.32 36.03 1.58
C GLU A 10 -21.92 34.54 1.66
N LEU A 11 -22.28 33.74 0.66
CA LEU A 11 -21.83 32.35 0.49
C LEU A 11 -20.37 32.21 0.04
N GLU A 12 -19.73 33.28 -0.44
CA GLU A 12 -18.33 33.28 -0.90
C GLU A 12 -17.29 33.57 0.20
N HIS A 13 -17.69 33.84 1.45
CA HIS A 13 -16.76 34.24 2.53
C HIS A 13 -16.58 33.27 3.69
N GLU A 14 -17.28 32.14 3.73
CA GLU A 14 -16.97 31.07 4.70
C GLU A 14 -16.47 29.81 4.00
N PRO A 15 -15.19 29.42 4.20
CA PRO A 15 -14.76 28.11 3.74
C PRO A 15 -15.56 27.04 4.49
N PRO A 16 -16.07 25.99 3.82
CA PRO A 16 -16.80 24.92 4.48
C PRO A 16 -16.05 24.41 5.71
N HIS A 17 -16.77 24.04 6.78
CA HIS A 17 -16.20 23.60 8.05
C HIS A 17 -15.17 22.44 7.93
N SER A 18 -15.10 21.78 6.77
CA SER A 18 -14.06 20.82 6.38
C SER A 18 -12.70 21.48 6.10
N LEU A 19 -12.65 22.60 5.38
CA LEU A 19 -11.42 23.33 5.04
C LEU A 19 -10.80 24.05 6.25
N ALA A 20 -11.64 24.57 7.16
CA ALA A 20 -11.16 25.14 8.42
C ALA A 20 -10.47 24.06 9.30
N ARG A 21 -11.04 22.85 9.35
CA ARG A 21 -10.46 21.70 10.07
C ARG A 21 -9.20 21.15 9.40
N GLN A 22 -9.17 21.11 8.07
CA GLN A 22 -8.01 20.67 7.31
C GLN A 22 -6.84 21.65 7.44
N ARG A 23 -7.11 22.96 7.44
CA ARG A 23 -6.13 24.00 7.76
C ARG A 23 -5.62 23.91 9.20
N LEU A 24 -6.49 23.61 10.16
CA LEU A 24 -6.09 23.42 11.55
C LEU A 24 -5.14 22.22 11.71
N ARG A 25 -5.45 21.10 11.05
CA ARG A 25 -4.60 19.91 11.03
C ARG A 25 -3.24 20.18 10.37
N LEU A 26 -3.22 20.85 9.21
CA LEU A 26 -1.98 21.24 8.53
C LEU A 26 -1.15 22.26 9.33
N ALA A 27 -1.79 23.19 10.04
CA ALA A 27 -1.10 24.13 10.93
C ALA A 27 -0.55 23.44 12.19
N GLN A 28 -1.26 22.44 12.72
CA GLN A 28 -0.81 21.61 13.83
C GLN A 28 0.35 20.69 13.43
N GLU A 29 0.32 20.09 12.24
CA GLU A 29 1.40 19.28 11.69
C GLU A 29 2.65 20.14 11.38
N ALA A 30 2.47 21.34 10.85
CA ALA A 30 3.55 22.30 10.61
C ALA A 30 4.19 22.84 11.92
N THR A 31 3.45 22.83 13.03
CA THR A 31 3.96 23.22 14.36
C THR A 31 4.48 22.03 15.17
N ALA A 32 4.06 20.80 14.86
CA ALA A 32 4.55 19.56 15.47
C ALA A 32 5.80 18.98 14.78
N ALA A 33 6.18 19.48 13.60
CA ALA A 33 7.49 19.20 13.03
C ALA A 33 8.61 19.65 14.00
N PRO A 34 9.57 18.78 14.37
CA PRO A 34 10.63 19.15 15.28
C PRO A 34 11.46 20.27 14.64
N ARG A 35 11.39 21.46 15.24
CA ARG A 35 12.32 22.55 14.97
C ARG A 35 13.71 22.14 15.43
N ASP A 36 14.45 21.47 14.56
CA ASP A 36 15.84 21.10 14.81
C ASP A 36 16.72 22.36 14.84
N ARG A 37 16.78 23.00 16.02
CA ARG A 37 17.69 24.09 16.35
C ARG A 37 19.08 23.52 16.66
N ARG A 38 19.75 22.93 15.65
CA ARG A 38 21.11 22.42 15.86
C ARG A 38 22.08 22.69 14.71
N TRP A 39 22.03 23.88 14.11
CA TRP A 39 23.06 24.33 13.16
C TRP A 39 23.51 25.80 13.36
N ARG A 40 23.70 26.22 14.61
CA ARG A 40 24.52 27.41 14.94
C ARG A 40 25.54 27.08 16.03
N ARG A 41 26.75 26.75 15.56
CA ARG A 41 28.11 26.76 16.17
C ARG A 41 28.89 25.70 15.38
N LEU A 42 29.65 25.96 14.32
CA LEU A 42 30.78 26.90 14.19
C LEU A 42 31.54 27.07 15.51
N LEU A 43 32.42 26.13 15.83
CA LEU A 43 33.88 26.26 15.64
C LEU A 43 34.63 25.01 16.19
N PRO A 44 35.89 24.78 15.78
CA PRO A 44 36.61 23.52 15.84
C PRO A 44 37.55 23.41 17.05
N PHE A 45 37.55 22.28 17.74
CA PHE A 45 38.61 21.77 18.62
C PHE A 45 38.30 20.27 18.73
N GLY A 46 39.20 19.30 18.59
CA GLY A 46 40.61 19.24 18.96
C GLY A 46 40.78 17.84 19.57
N GLN A 47 41.60 17.02 18.89
CA GLN A 47 42.15 15.70 19.21
C GLN A 47 41.93 15.09 20.62
N HIS A 48 41.65 13.79 20.70
CA HIS A 48 42.61 12.76 21.15
C HIS A 48 41.98 11.35 21.21
N THR A 49 42.70 10.40 20.60
CA THR A 49 42.85 8.96 20.89
C THR A 49 42.02 8.36 22.03
N ARG A 50 41.50 7.13 21.86
CA ARG A 50 42.23 5.87 22.13
C ARG A 50 41.31 4.66 21.91
N LEU A 51 41.90 3.61 21.34
CA LEU A 51 41.40 2.24 21.27
C LEU A 51 40.98 1.74 22.65
N GLU A 52 39.96 0.87 22.70
CA GLU A 52 40.03 -0.48 23.29
C GLU A 52 38.64 -1.04 23.63
N GLN A 53 38.32 -2.19 23.04
CA GLN A 53 37.66 -3.28 23.77
C GLN A 53 38.78 -4.19 24.28
N PRO A 54 38.70 -4.72 25.52
CA PRO A 54 38.28 -6.13 25.63
C PRO A 54 37.52 -6.54 26.92
N LEU A 55 36.67 -7.56 26.73
CA LEU A 55 36.44 -8.78 27.54
C LEU A 55 36.13 -8.72 29.05
N LEU A 56 34.88 -9.11 29.36
CA LEU A 56 34.38 -10.03 30.43
C LEU A 56 35.25 -10.30 31.69
N SER A 57 34.73 -9.92 32.87
CA SER A 57 34.70 -10.74 34.12
C SER A 57 33.97 -10.04 35.28
N GLY A 58 33.22 -10.81 36.09
CA GLY A 58 32.84 -10.41 37.46
C GLY A 58 31.38 -10.67 37.86
N ARG A 59 31.17 -11.61 38.78
CA ARG A 59 29.86 -12.11 39.28
C ARG A 59 29.14 -11.12 40.23
N ARG A 60 27.82 -11.03 39.99
CA ARG A 60 26.68 -10.90 40.94
C ARG A 60 26.48 -9.57 41.67
N LEU A 61 25.38 -8.89 41.33
CA LEU A 61 24.31 -8.50 42.25
C LEU A 61 23.01 -8.30 41.45
N ALA A 62 21.91 -8.79 42.03
CA ALA A 62 20.59 -8.88 41.42
C ALA A 62 19.90 -7.50 41.34
N MET A 63 19.12 -7.28 40.28
CA MET A 63 17.78 -6.66 40.33
C MET A 63 17.20 -6.68 38.90
N GLY A 64 15.90 -6.89 38.79
CA GLY A 64 15.20 -7.22 37.55
C GLY A 64 15.48 -6.30 36.36
N ALA A 65 15.70 -6.92 35.21
CA ALA A 65 15.45 -6.30 33.93
C ALA A 65 14.24 -7.04 33.34
N ALA A 66 13.14 -6.31 33.20
CA ALA A 66 12.01 -6.74 32.42
C ALA A 66 12.51 -7.28 31.08
N VAL A 67 12.16 -8.54 30.77
CA VAL A 67 12.21 -9.01 29.39
C VAL A 67 11.10 -8.25 28.68
N ALA A 68 11.39 -7.01 28.28
CA ALA A 68 10.76 -6.46 27.10
C ALA A 68 11.25 -7.35 25.97
N ALA A 69 10.50 -8.41 25.71
CA ALA A 69 10.56 -9.10 24.44
C ALA A 69 10.17 -8.04 23.40
N ALA A 70 11.14 -7.27 22.93
CA ALA A 70 11.06 -6.63 21.65
C ALA A 70 11.01 -7.77 20.64
N VAL A 71 9.81 -8.31 20.43
CA VAL A 71 9.53 -9.22 19.34
C VAL A 71 9.67 -8.37 18.09
N ALA A 72 10.87 -8.39 17.51
CA ALA A 72 11.10 -7.82 16.21
C ALA A 72 10.25 -8.63 15.23
N ALA A 73 9.10 -8.07 14.81
CA ALA A 73 8.42 -8.55 13.63
C ALA A 73 9.43 -8.47 12.47
N GLY A 74 9.63 -9.58 11.77
CA GLY A 74 10.59 -9.65 10.67
C GLY A 74 10.15 -8.71 9.55
N VAL A 75 10.86 -7.60 9.39
CA VAL A 75 10.75 -6.73 8.23
C VAL A 75 11.86 -7.15 7.28
N ALA A 76 11.48 -7.68 6.11
CA ALA A 76 12.43 -7.84 5.01
C ALA A 76 12.46 -6.52 4.24
N VAL A 77 13.63 -5.87 4.27
CA VAL A 77 13.93 -4.72 3.42
C VAL A 77 15.14 -5.13 2.56
N PRO A 78 14.97 -5.25 1.23
CA PRO A 78 16.10 -5.48 0.34
C PRO A 78 17.13 -4.36 0.52
N SER A 79 18.24 -4.69 1.16
CA SER A 79 19.33 -3.75 1.46
C SER A 79 20.47 -4.04 0.50
N LEU A 80 20.28 -3.65 -0.76
CA LEU A 80 21.38 -3.54 -1.70
C LEU A 80 22.29 -2.41 -1.20
N LEU A 81 23.49 -2.79 -0.76
CA LEU A 81 24.69 -1.98 -0.54
C LEU A 81 24.54 -0.48 -0.92
N GLY A 82 24.27 0.36 0.08
CA GLY A 82 24.41 1.82 0.02
C GLY A 82 23.13 2.59 -0.32
N SER A 83 22.61 3.36 0.65
CA SER A 83 21.73 4.56 0.54
C SER A 83 20.54 4.59 -0.45
N ALA A 84 20.25 3.52 -1.19
CA ALA A 84 19.12 3.44 -2.10
C ALA A 84 17.83 3.20 -1.32
N LYS A 85 16.78 3.96 -1.65
CA LYS A 85 15.44 3.71 -1.12
C LYS A 85 14.94 2.36 -1.64
N PRO A 86 14.41 1.47 -0.79
CA PRO A 86 13.94 0.16 -1.22
C PRO A 86 12.72 0.30 -2.16
N ALA A 87 12.62 -0.59 -3.16
CA ALA A 87 11.48 -0.59 -4.09
C ALA A 87 10.19 -1.05 -3.41
N TYR A 88 10.28 -1.88 -2.39
CA TYR A 88 9.15 -2.37 -1.62
C TYR A 88 9.55 -2.72 -0.17
N ALA A 89 8.57 -3.01 0.66
CA ALA A 89 8.75 -3.62 1.98
C ALA A 89 7.76 -4.74 2.20
N LEU A 90 8.25 -5.85 2.77
CA LEU A 90 7.45 -6.97 3.24
C LEU A 90 7.48 -7.04 4.77
N THR A 91 6.30 -7.07 5.37
CA THR A 91 6.14 -7.24 6.83
C THR A 91 5.27 -8.46 7.11
N LYS A 92 5.81 -9.43 7.85
CA LYS A 92 5.00 -10.56 8.34
C LYS A 92 4.33 -10.18 9.66
N ASN A 93 3.01 -10.26 9.68
CA ASN A 93 2.18 -9.96 10.85
C ASN A 93 2.04 -11.18 11.76
N GLN A 94 1.62 -10.94 13.01
CA GLN A 94 1.42 -12.01 14.01
C GLN A 94 0.32 -13.00 13.62
N ASP A 95 -0.68 -12.58 12.84
CA ASP A 95 -1.77 -13.43 12.35
C ASP A 95 -1.36 -14.28 11.12
N GLY A 96 -0.09 -14.22 10.74
CA GLY A 96 0.47 -14.92 9.59
C GLY A 96 0.23 -14.23 8.24
N SER A 97 -0.45 -13.07 8.21
CA SER A 97 -0.56 -12.27 6.99
C SER A 97 0.75 -11.56 6.65
N ILE A 98 0.89 -11.19 5.39
CA ILE A 98 2.05 -10.50 4.83
C ILE A 98 1.55 -9.18 4.25
N ASN A 99 2.07 -8.07 4.76
CA ASN A 99 1.82 -6.76 4.20
C ASN A 99 2.92 -6.42 3.20
N LEU A 100 2.52 -6.19 1.96
CA LEU A 100 3.34 -5.69 0.87
C LEU A 100 3.07 -4.21 0.65
N LYS A 101 4.11 -3.40 0.79
CA LYS A 101 4.11 -1.98 0.41
C LYS A 101 5.07 -1.77 -0.75
N ILE A 102 4.55 -1.25 -1.85
CA ILE A 102 5.34 -0.92 -3.04
C ILE A 102 5.60 0.59 -3.01
N TYR A 103 6.88 0.97 -3.12
CA TYR A 103 7.34 2.35 -3.18
C TYR A 103 7.84 2.73 -4.57
N ASP A 104 8.32 1.74 -5.32
CA ASP A 104 8.87 1.88 -6.65
C ASP A 104 8.53 0.61 -7.45
N PHE A 105 8.06 0.78 -8.69
CA PHE A 105 7.54 -0.31 -9.52
C PHE A 105 8.67 -0.95 -10.33
N ARG A 106 9.69 -1.43 -9.61
CA ARG A 106 10.89 -2.08 -10.14
C ARG A 106 11.16 -3.38 -9.39
N ASP A 107 11.97 -4.25 -9.99
CA ASP A 107 12.44 -5.52 -9.42
C ASP A 107 11.33 -6.50 -8.95
N PRO A 108 10.28 -6.77 -9.77
CA PRO A 108 9.22 -7.71 -9.39
C PRO A 108 9.78 -9.12 -9.11
N GLU A 109 10.84 -9.55 -9.80
CA GLU A 109 11.42 -10.89 -9.62
C GLU A 109 12.05 -11.08 -8.23
N HIS A 110 12.59 -10.00 -7.64
CA HIS A 110 13.15 -10.04 -6.29
C HIS A 110 12.03 -10.17 -5.25
N LEU A 111 10.95 -9.40 -5.43
CA LEU A 111 9.76 -9.48 -4.59
C LEU A 111 9.09 -10.86 -4.65
N GLU A 112 8.94 -11.43 -5.84
CA GLU A 112 8.41 -12.79 -6.03
C GLU A 112 9.26 -13.83 -5.31
N LYS A 113 10.59 -13.71 -5.38
CA LYS A 113 11.50 -14.62 -4.69
C LYS A 113 11.35 -14.52 -3.17
N GLU A 114 11.30 -13.32 -2.60
CA GLU A 114 11.14 -13.14 -1.15
C GLU A 114 9.76 -13.64 -0.66
N LEU A 115 8.69 -13.40 -1.43
CA LEU A 115 7.38 -13.97 -1.13
C LEU A 115 7.41 -15.51 -1.16
N LYS A 116 8.11 -16.09 -2.14
CA LYS A 116 8.29 -17.54 -2.25
C LYS A 116 9.06 -18.11 -1.05
N ASP A 117 10.09 -17.42 -0.58
CA ASP A 117 10.83 -17.80 0.64
C ASP A 117 9.91 -17.77 1.89
N TRP A 118 8.83 -16.98 1.85
CA TRP A 118 7.78 -16.94 2.88
C TRP A 118 6.63 -17.91 2.62
N GLY A 119 6.75 -18.79 1.62
CA GLY A 119 5.76 -19.81 1.28
C GLY A 119 4.63 -19.33 0.38
N VAL A 120 4.78 -18.16 -0.25
CA VAL A 120 3.80 -17.60 -1.18
C VAL A 120 4.40 -17.55 -2.60
N PRO A 121 4.09 -18.52 -3.47
CA PRO A 121 4.38 -18.37 -4.89
C PRO A 121 3.59 -17.19 -5.45
N ALA A 122 4.26 -16.26 -6.11
CA ALA A 122 3.64 -15.07 -6.70
C ALA A 122 4.11 -14.83 -8.14
N ASP A 123 3.26 -14.18 -8.94
CA ASP A 123 3.59 -13.56 -10.23
C ASP A 123 3.17 -12.10 -10.13
N ILE A 124 4.13 -11.20 -10.27
CA ILE A 124 3.96 -9.76 -10.08
C ILE A 124 4.29 -9.06 -11.37
N THR A 125 3.31 -8.32 -11.89
CA THR A 125 3.47 -7.57 -13.13
C THR A 125 3.17 -6.11 -12.89
N TYR A 126 4.12 -5.25 -13.25
CA TYR A 126 3.95 -3.80 -13.22
C TYR A 126 3.56 -3.28 -14.60
N LEU A 127 2.52 -2.45 -14.64
CA LEU A 127 1.94 -1.88 -15.84
C LEU A 127 1.75 -0.37 -15.64
N PRO A 128 1.81 0.44 -16.70
CA PRO A 128 1.31 1.81 -16.63
C PRO A 128 -0.20 1.85 -16.40
N LEU A 129 -0.69 2.87 -15.70
CA LEU A 129 -2.13 3.14 -15.58
C LEU A 129 -2.75 3.30 -16.97
N GLY A 130 -3.96 2.75 -17.15
CA GLY A 130 -4.61 2.67 -18.47
C GLY A 130 -4.12 1.50 -19.32
N LYS A 131 -3.34 0.58 -18.75
CA LYS A 131 -2.95 -0.69 -19.36
C LYS A 131 -3.37 -1.87 -18.48
N ARG A 132 -3.63 -3.00 -19.13
CA ARG A 132 -3.89 -4.30 -18.49
C ARG A 132 -3.34 -5.44 -19.32
N CYS A 133 -3.27 -6.64 -18.76
CA CYS A 133 -3.01 -7.84 -19.53
C CYS A 133 -4.27 -8.26 -20.31
N GLY A 134 -4.14 -8.39 -21.64
CA GLY A 134 -5.22 -8.65 -22.57
C GLY A 134 -5.48 -10.12 -22.86
N ASN A 135 -4.45 -10.96 -22.73
CA ASN A 135 -4.61 -12.41 -22.67
C ASN A 135 -4.95 -12.79 -21.24
N ASN A 136 -5.98 -13.60 -21.04
CA ASN A 136 -6.26 -14.19 -19.72
C ASN A 136 -5.06 -15.06 -19.33
N ARG A 137 -4.03 -14.47 -18.69
CA ARG A 137 -2.68 -15.02 -18.56
C ARG A 137 -2.63 -16.38 -17.88
N ALA A 138 -3.67 -16.72 -17.14
CA ALA A 138 -3.79 -17.94 -16.38
C ALA A 138 -5.28 -18.21 -16.14
N PRO A 139 -5.69 -19.46 -15.94
CA PRO A 139 -7.07 -19.79 -15.60
C PRO A 139 -7.45 -19.21 -14.24
N PHE A 140 -8.73 -18.82 -14.10
CA PHE A 140 -9.30 -18.50 -12.80
C PHE A 140 -9.45 -19.78 -11.97
N LEU A 141 -9.32 -19.66 -10.65
CA LEU A 141 -9.68 -20.76 -9.78
C LEU A 141 -11.20 -21.01 -9.82
N LYS A 142 -11.58 -22.28 -9.72
CA LYS A 142 -12.97 -22.66 -9.49
C LYS A 142 -13.45 -22.02 -8.19
N GLY A 143 -14.57 -21.29 -8.24
CA GLY A 143 -15.12 -20.55 -7.09
C GLY A 143 -14.60 -19.12 -6.95
N ASP A 144 -13.76 -18.67 -7.87
CA ASP A 144 -13.35 -17.26 -7.96
C ASP A 144 -14.19 -16.45 -8.95
N ASP A 145 -15.03 -17.12 -9.74
CA ASP A 145 -16.14 -16.50 -10.44
C ASP A 145 -17.19 -16.07 -9.40
N PHE A 146 -17.20 -14.77 -9.08
CA PHE A 146 -18.17 -14.17 -8.16
C PHE A 146 -19.50 -13.85 -8.84
N GLY A 147 -19.73 -14.36 -10.06
CA GLY A 147 -21.02 -14.38 -10.75
C GLY A 147 -21.51 -12.99 -11.17
N ALA A 148 -20.60 -12.08 -11.48
CA ALA A 148 -20.93 -10.73 -11.88
C ALA A 148 -21.31 -10.66 -13.37
N THR A 149 -22.49 -10.15 -13.67
CA THR A 149 -22.84 -9.85 -15.07
C THR A 149 -22.22 -8.53 -15.51
N LYS A 150 -22.11 -8.32 -16.83
CA LYS A 150 -21.59 -7.05 -17.36
C LYS A 150 -22.46 -5.86 -16.94
N GLU A 151 -23.77 -6.09 -16.90
CA GLU A 151 -24.76 -5.10 -16.49
C GLU A 151 -24.55 -4.71 -15.02
N GLU A 152 -24.33 -5.69 -14.14
CA GLU A 152 -24.02 -5.44 -12.73
C GLU A 152 -22.69 -4.71 -12.55
N LEU A 153 -21.65 -5.07 -13.32
CA LEU A 153 -20.35 -4.40 -13.30
C LEU A 153 -20.44 -2.94 -13.77
N SER A 154 -21.31 -2.65 -14.74
CA SER A 154 -21.54 -1.29 -15.27
C SER A 154 -22.55 -0.47 -14.47
N SER A 155 -23.19 -1.07 -13.46
CA SER A 155 -24.28 -0.43 -12.73
C SER A 155 -23.77 0.64 -11.76
N SER A 156 -24.41 1.81 -11.80
CA SER A 156 -24.23 2.87 -10.80
C SER A 156 -25.15 2.70 -9.57
N ASP A 157 -26.00 1.68 -9.54
CA ASP A 157 -26.89 1.41 -8.40
C ASP A 157 -26.09 0.98 -7.16
N ALA A 158 -26.18 1.74 -6.08
CA ALA A 158 -25.42 1.50 -4.85
C ALA A 158 -25.74 0.13 -4.24
N ALA A 159 -26.98 -0.35 -4.34
CA ALA A 159 -27.37 -1.65 -3.80
C ALA A 159 -26.78 -2.81 -4.64
N ALA A 160 -26.79 -2.69 -5.98
CA ALA A 160 -26.12 -3.61 -6.89
C ALA A 160 -24.61 -3.65 -6.64
N GLN A 161 -23.96 -2.50 -6.51
CA GLN A 161 -22.53 -2.41 -6.19
C GLN A 161 -22.21 -3.02 -4.82
N ALA A 162 -23.05 -2.81 -3.81
CA ALA A 162 -22.87 -3.42 -2.50
C ALA A 162 -22.98 -4.94 -2.55
N ARG A 163 -23.98 -5.48 -3.26
CA ARG A 163 -24.15 -6.94 -3.47
C ARG A 163 -22.96 -7.54 -4.22
N LEU A 164 -22.49 -6.85 -5.26
CA LEU A 164 -21.31 -7.24 -6.03
C LEU A 164 -20.06 -7.30 -5.14
N ARG A 165 -19.83 -6.24 -4.34
CA ARG A 165 -18.70 -6.16 -3.40
C ARG A 165 -18.75 -7.27 -2.36
N GLU A 166 -19.93 -7.61 -1.85
CA GLU A 166 -20.12 -8.70 -0.90
C GLU A 166 -19.81 -10.08 -1.52
N ARG A 167 -20.20 -10.31 -2.78
CA ARG A 167 -19.83 -11.53 -3.51
C ARG A 167 -18.33 -11.60 -3.77
N LEU A 168 -17.73 -10.50 -4.23
CA LEU A 168 -16.28 -10.39 -4.43
C LEU A 168 -15.53 -10.70 -3.13
N ARG A 169 -15.97 -10.17 -1.99
CA ARG A 169 -15.36 -10.43 -0.68
C ARG A 169 -15.38 -11.89 -0.27
N LYS A 170 -16.28 -12.69 -0.83
CA LYS A 170 -16.38 -14.15 -0.58
C LYS A 170 -15.56 -14.98 -1.58
N SER A 171 -15.03 -14.36 -2.64
CA SER A 171 -14.19 -15.08 -3.61
C SER A 171 -12.90 -15.57 -2.96
N ILE A 172 -12.36 -16.67 -3.49
CA ILE A 172 -11.15 -17.29 -2.95
C ILE A 172 -9.96 -16.33 -3.08
N SER A 173 -9.85 -15.62 -4.21
CA SER A 173 -8.80 -14.63 -4.42
C SER A 173 -8.88 -13.47 -3.44
N TYR A 174 -10.06 -12.93 -3.17
CA TYR A 174 -10.20 -11.84 -2.20
C TYR A 174 -9.89 -12.29 -0.77
N GLN A 175 -10.17 -13.54 -0.42
CA GLN A 175 -9.77 -14.07 0.89
C GLN A 175 -8.25 -14.13 1.03
N ALA A 176 -7.53 -14.41 -0.05
CA ALA A 176 -6.07 -14.53 -0.06
C ALA A 176 -5.33 -13.19 -0.26
N ILE A 177 -5.85 -12.26 -1.04
CA ILE A 177 -5.18 -11.01 -1.43
C ILE A 177 -6.16 -9.86 -1.24
N ARG A 178 -5.85 -8.91 -0.34
CA ARG A 178 -6.74 -7.81 0.03
C ARG A 178 -6.11 -6.44 -0.18
N PRO A 179 -6.89 -5.43 -0.60
CA PRO A 179 -6.45 -4.04 -0.69
C PRO A 179 -6.46 -3.38 0.70
N GLN A 180 -5.63 -3.88 1.60
CA GLN A 180 -5.48 -3.39 2.97
C GLN A 180 -4.00 -3.08 3.22
N ASP A 181 -3.73 -1.95 3.90
CA ASP A 181 -2.37 -1.51 4.29
C ASP A 181 -1.33 -1.51 3.15
N GLY A 182 -1.78 -1.27 1.91
CA GLY A 182 -1.07 -1.57 0.68
C GLY A 182 -1.71 -2.79 0.02
N ILE A 183 -1.00 -3.92 0.05
CA ILE A 183 -1.53 -5.23 -0.35
C ILE A 183 -1.30 -6.21 0.79
N THR A 184 -2.36 -6.72 1.40
CA THR A 184 -2.26 -7.78 2.43
C THR A 184 -2.50 -9.13 1.80
N ILE A 185 -1.52 -10.03 1.94
CA ILE A 185 -1.59 -11.41 1.51
C ILE A 185 -1.82 -12.30 2.73
N TYR A 186 -2.73 -13.26 2.61
CA TYR A 186 -3.05 -14.24 3.66
C TYR A 186 -2.64 -15.64 3.20
N PRO A 187 -1.39 -16.08 3.49
CA PRO A 187 -0.88 -17.38 3.05
C PRO A 187 -1.78 -18.57 3.41
N ARG A 188 -2.51 -18.51 4.53
CA ARG A 188 -3.46 -19.54 4.96
C ARG A 188 -4.60 -19.84 3.95
N HIS A 189 -4.85 -18.93 3.02
CA HIS A 189 -5.86 -19.08 1.96
C HIS A 189 -5.24 -19.51 0.61
N ILE A 190 -3.93 -19.72 0.56
CA ILE A 190 -3.17 -20.13 -0.63
C ILE A 190 -2.78 -21.60 -0.47
N GLN A 191 -3.39 -22.47 -1.27
CA GLN A 191 -3.13 -23.90 -1.24
C GLN A 191 -1.83 -24.25 -1.97
N PRO A 192 -1.20 -25.40 -1.66
CA PRO A 192 -0.07 -25.90 -2.45
C PRO A 192 -0.41 -25.96 -3.94
N GLY A 193 0.50 -25.44 -4.77
CA GLY A 193 0.30 -25.34 -6.22
C GLY A 193 -0.49 -24.12 -6.70
N GLN A 194 -1.01 -23.29 -5.79
CA GLN A 194 -1.60 -22.00 -6.15
C GLN A 194 -0.54 -20.88 -6.19
N ILE A 195 -0.77 -19.91 -7.07
CA ILE A 195 0.09 -18.76 -7.31
C ILE A 195 -0.74 -17.49 -7.10
N ALA A 196 -0.21 -16.54 -6.33
CA ALA A 196 -0.74 -15.19 -6.17
C ALA A 196 -0.32 -14.32 -7.36
N MET A 197 -1.20 -14.16 -8.34
CA MET A 197 -0.99 -13.28 -9.48
C MET A 197 -1.45 -11.86 -9.12
N ILE A 198 -0.52 -10.92 -9.10
CA ILE A 198 -0.75 -9.53 -8.69
C ILE A 198 -0.32 -8.63 -9.85
N GLU A 199 -1.26 -7.92 -10.44
CA GLU A 199 -0.98 -6.91 -11.47
C GLU A 199 -1.13 -5.53 -10.84
N VAL A 200 -0.09 -4.71 -10.91
CA VAL A 200 -0.08 -3.36 -10.33
C VAL A 200 0.04 -2.34 -11.45
N MET A 201 -0.87 -1.37 -11.46
CA MET A 201 -0.97 -0.31 -12.45
C MET A 201 -0.51 1.00 -11.84
N GLU A 202 0.68 1.48 -12.20
CA GLU A 202 1.27 2.72 -11.72
C GLU A 202 0.71 3.93 -12.46
N ASN A 203 0.28 4.96 -11.71
CA ASN A 203 0.00 6.25 -12.33
C ASN A 203 1.33 7.00 -12.59
N PRO A 204 1.71 7.26 -13.86
CA PRO A 204 2.94 7.99 -14.16
C PRO A 204 2.90 9.44 -13.69
N VAL A 205 1.71 9.95 -13.31
CA VAL A 205 1.52 11.28 -12.75
C VAL A 205 1.18 11.15 -11.27
N THR A 206 2.03 11.72 -10.42
CA THR A 206 1.75 11.79 -8.98
C THR A 206 0.48 12.61 -8.72
N PRO A 207 -0.53 12.07 -8.02
CA PRO A 207 -1.72 12.82 -7.64
C PRO A 207 -1.36 14.03 -6.77
N THR A 208 -2.02 15.16 -7.02
CA THR A 208 -1.92 16.38 -6.21
C THR A 208 -3.32 16.86 -5.79
N VAL A 209 -3.40 17.91 -4.97
CA VAL A 209 -4.70 18.53 -4.62
C VAL A 209 -5.39 19.08 -5.86
N GLU A 210 -4.62 19.63 -6.80
CA GLU A 210 -5.10 20.22 -8.06
C GLU A 210 -5.40 19.16 -9.12
N ARG A 211 -4.76 17.99 -9.01
CA ARG A 211 -4.97 16.83 -9.88
C ARG A 211 -5.22 15.58 -9.04
N PRO A 212 -6.42 15.47 -8.44
CA PRO A 212 -6.76 14.33 -7.62
C PRO A 212 -6.76 13.05 -8.47
N GLY A 213 -6.36 11.94 -7.87
CA GLY A 213 -6.27 10.66 -8.53
C GLY A 213 -5.65 9.61 -7.61
N VAL A 214 -5.57 8.38 -8.10
CA VAL A 214 -4.85 7.30 -7.41
C VAL A 214 -3.40 7.30 -7.87
N ALA A 215 -2.47 7.04 -6.94
CA ALA A 215 -1.05 6.92 -7.27
C ALA A 215 -0.77 5.61 -8.01
N TRP A 216 -1.55 4.57 -7.72
CA TRP A 216 -1.53 3.28 -8.40
C TRP A 216 -2.80 2.51 -8.05
N GLN A 217 -3.06 1.46 -8.82
CA GLN A 217 -4.13 0.48 -8.59
C GLN A 217 -3.53 -0.93 -8.68
N PHE A 218 -4.26 -1.94 -8.22
CA PHE A 218 -3.85 -3.32 -8.46
C PHE A 218 -5.04 -4.25 -8.60
N SER A 219 -4.79 -5.39 -9.21
CA SER A 219 -5.65 -6.57 -9.15
C SER A 219 -4.87 -7.73 -8.54
N GLY A 220 -5.56 -8.57 -7.77
CA GLY A 220 -4.99 -9.77 -7.17
C GLY A 220 -5.89 -10.95 -7.44
N ARG A 221 -5.33 -12.04 -7.97
CA ARG A 221 -6.04 -13.30 -8.14
C ARG A 221 -5.16 -14.51 -7.85
N LEU A 222 -5.79 -15.60 -7.45
CA LEU A 222 -5.13 -16.90 -7.38
C LEU A 222 -5.30 -17.65 -8.70
N THR A 223 -4.31 -18.47 -9.02
CA THR A 223 -4.33 -19.39 -10.17
C THR A 223 -3.51 -20.64 -9.86
N THR A 224 -3.64 -21.70 -10.67
CA THR A 224 -2.78 -22.90 -10.63
C THR A 224 -1.78 -22.96 -11.79
N GLY A 225 -1.76 -21.96 -12.67
CA GLY A 225 -0.89 -21.91 -13.84
C GLY A 225 -1.32 -22.84 -14.99
N PRO A 226 -0.50 -22.94 -16.07
CA PRO A 226 0.68 -22.12 -16.36
C PRO A 226 0.31 -20.64 -16.55
N ILE A 227 1.28 -19.73 -16.30
CA ILE A 227 1.09 -18.29 -16.48
C ILE A 227 1.76 -17.87 -17.79
N GLU A 228 0.96 -17.41 -18.74
CA GLU A 228 1.43 -16.82 -19.99
C GLU A 228 2.02 -15.41 -19.77
N PRO A 229 2.98 -14.98 -20.61
CA PRO A 229 3.44 -13.60 -20.62
C PRO A 229 2.30 -12.60 -20.83
N CYS A 230 2.38 -11.42 -20.20
CA CYS A 230 1.37 -10.38 -20.35
C CYS A 230 1.39 -9.77 -21.77
N LYS A 231 0.27 -9.88 -22.49
CA LYS A 231 0.02 -9.12 -23.71
C LYS A 231 -0.65 -7.81 -23.34
N VAL A 232 0.15 -6.76 -23.22
CA VAL A 232 -0.33 -5.45 -22.76
C VAL A 232 -1.33 -4.85 -23.74
N VAL A 233 -2.52 -4.49 -23.26
CA VAL A 233 -3.58 -3.81 -24.01
C VAL A 233 -4.04 -2.55 -23.28
N ALA A 234 -4.77 -1.68 -23.98
CA ALA A 234 -5.41 -0.55 -23.35
C ALA A 234 -6.51 -0.99 -22.36
N ASP A 235 -6.54 -0.33 -21.21
CA ASP A 235 -7.61 -0.44 -20.22
C ASP A 235 -8.34 0.90 -20.12
N PRO A 236 -9.49 1.06 -20.81
CA PRO A 236 -10.26 2.29 -20.74
C PRO A 236 -10.92 2.50 -19.36
N SER A 237 -11.05 1.47 -18.52
CA SER A 237 -11.65 1.60 -17.18
C SER A 237 -10.69 2.13 -16.12
N ALA A 238 -9.39 2.24 -16.39
CA ALA A 238 -8.41 2.66 -15.39
C ALA A 238 -8.62 4.10 -14.86
N ASN A 239 -9.25 4.96 -15.66
CA ASN A 239 -9.60 6.34 -15.27
C ASN A 239 -11.02 6.46 -14.70
N ASP A 240 -11.81 5.39 -14.71
CA ASP A 240 -13.10 5.35 -14.05
C ASP A 240 -12.87 5.09 -12.56
N ILE A 241 -12.75 6.18 -11.80
CA ILE A 241 -12.50 6.14 -10.35
C ILE A 241 -13.76 5.64 -9.60
N GLY A 242 -14.88 5.41 -10.30
CA GLY A 242 -16.18 5.16 -9.70
C GLY A 242 -16.59 6.26 -8.71
N HIS A 243 -17.58 5.98 -7.87
CA HIS A 243 -17.85 6.79 -6.68
C HIS A 243 -16.91 6.36 -5.55
N ALA A 244 -15.59 6.52 -5.74
CA ALA A 244 -14.62 6.36 -4.66
C ALA A 244 -14.65 7.60 -3.73
N THR A 245 -15.80 7.88 -3.14
CA THR A 245 -15.90 8.80 -2.01
C THR A 245 -15.22 8.11 -0.83
N PRO A 246 -14.16 8.68 -0.21
CA PRO A 246 -13.60 8.13 1.01
C PRO A 246 -14.71 8.01 2.06
N PRO A 247 -14.75 6.92 2.85
CA PRO A 247 -15.72 6.85 3.93
C PRO A 247 -15.51 8.06 4.86
N PRO A 248 -16.60 8.72 5.32
CA PRO A 248 -16.49 9.82 6.27
C PRO A 248 -15.65 9.39 7.48
N GLY A 249 -14.57 10.11 7.78
CA GLY A 249 -13.73 9.85 8.96
C GLY A 249 -12.47 8.99 8.72
N SER A 250 -12.01 8.85 7.47
CA SER A 250 -10.67 8.30 7.15
C SER A 250 -9.57 9.33 7.37
#